data_AF-A0AAW1TY21-F1
#
_entry.id   AF-A0AAW1TY21-F1
#
_cell.length_a   1.000
_cell.length_b   1.000
_cell.length_c   1.000
_cell.angle_alpha   90.00
_cell.angle_beta   90.00
_cell.angle_gamma   90.00
#
_symmetry.space_group_name_H-M   'P 1'
#
loop_
_entity.id
_entity.type
_entity.pdbx_description
1 polymer ?
#
loop_
_entity_poly.entity_id
_entity_poly.type
_entity_poly.pdbx_seq_one_letter_code
_entity_poly.pdbx_strand_id
1 'polypeptide(L)'
;MYRLPKASPRKSGRAPRRRGKSMIATDTPNKNEIQMRKEKKRKQRKTLAKTKKRRVSQYTSSENEDDISNYSGEESILEDEEADYTVVDPDCMPALQSLSKESDFITVKFQVKGKGIYYIAKVIEEMENETEVSFLRRSNTITNNFSLPIVPDIATVGLHDIKMILPKRKCSGKTKRKQWM
;
A
#
# COMPACT_ATOMS: atom_id res chain seq x y z
N MET A 1 -51.83 27.77 -19.03
CA MET A 1 -50.44 27.39 -18.66
C MET A 1 -50.40 27.12 -17.16
N TYR A 2 -50.27 25.86 -16.73
CA TYR A 2 -50.16 25.52 -15.31
C TYR A 2 -48.69 25.60 -14.87
N ARG A 3 -48.37 26.49 -13.93
CA ARG A 3 -47.05 26.55 -13.29
C ARG A 3 -47.02 25.58 -12.12
N LEU A 4 -46.08 24.65 -12.18
CA LEU A 4 -45.81 23.74 -11.07
C LEU A 4 -45.12 24.50 -9.92
N PRO A 5 -45.41 24.12 -8.65
CA PRO A 5 -44.81 24.76 -7.49
C PRO A 5 -43.30 24.55 -7.46
N LYS A 6 -42.55 25.58 -7.08
CA LYS A 6 -41.10 25.49 -6.90
C LYS A 6 -40.78 24.52 -5.77
N ALA A 7 -39.79 23.66 -5.99
CA ALA A 7 -39.33 22.69 -5.00
C ALA A 7 -38.85 23.37 -3.72
N SER A 8 -39.02 22.68 -2.59
CA SER A 8 -38.60 23.15 -1.27
C SER A 8 -37.07 23.21 -1.15
N PRO A 9 -36.54 24.09 -0.25
CA PRO A 9 -35.10 24.18 0.00
C PRO A 9 -34.54 22.84 0.47
N ARG A 10 -33.42 22.41 -0.14
CA ARG A 10 -32.75 21.16 0.23
C ARG A 10 -32.04 21.36 1.58
N LYS A 11 -32.27 20.42 2.51
CA LYS A 11 -31.52 20.35 3.77
C LYS A 11 -30.07 19.97 3.48
N SER A 12 -29.13 20.92 3.57
CA SER A 12 -27.70 20.60 3.51
C SER A 12 -27.24 20.05 4.87
N GLY A 13 -27.35 18.73 5.07
CA GLY A 13 -26.87 18.05 6.28
C GLY A 13 -25.35 17.99 6.43
N ARG A 14 -24.59 18.80 5.67
CA ARG A 14 -23.13 18.81 5.70
C ARG A 14 -22.64 20.00 6.50
N ALA A 15 -21.79 19.75 7.49
CA ALA A 15 -21.10 20.80 8.21
C ALA A 15 -20.36 21.73 7.22
N PRO A 16 -20.38 23.05 7.43
CA PRO A 16 -19.67 23.97 6.56
C PRO A 16 -18.18 23.63 6.55
N ARG A 17 -17.58 23.61 5.35
CA ARG A 17 -16.14 23.40 5.20
C ARG A 17 -15.41 24.49 5.98
N ARG A 18 -14.55 24.09 6.94
CA ARG A 18 -13.72 25.04 7.69
C ARG A 18 -12.84 25.79 6.68
N ARG A 19 -13.04 27.09 6.58
CA ARG A 19 -12.17 27.94 5.77
C ARG A 19 -10.77 27.87 6.38
N GLY A 20 -9.79 27.43 5.59
CA GLY A 20 -8.39 27.45 6.02
C GLY A 20 -7.97 28.87 6.35
N LYS A 21 -7.13 29.05 7.37
CA LYS A 21 -6.51 30.36 7.64
C LYS A 21 -5.58 30.67 6.47
N SER A 22 -5.91 31.68 5.67
CA SER A 22 -4.99 32.20 4.68
C SER A 22 -3.81 32.84 5.41
N MET A 23 -2.60 32.33 5.17
CA MET A 23 -1.39 32.92 5.71
C MET A 23 -1.00 34.09 4.81
N ILE A 24 -1.11 35.31 5.34
CA ILE A 24 -0.63 36.51 4.66
C ILE A 24 0.88 36.57 4.87
N ALA A 25 1.66 36.36 3.80
CA ALA A 25 3.11 36.49 3.81
C ALA A 25 3.49 37.97 3.92
N THR A 26 3.35 38.53 5.12
CA THR A 26 3.83 39.87 5.45
C THR A 26 5.23 39.76 6.02
N ASP A 27 6.15 40.56 5.47
CA ASP A 27 7.49 40.72 6.00
C ASP A 27 7.36 41.53 7.29
N THR A 28 7.34 40.83 8.42
CA THR A 28 7.33 41.47 9.74
C THR A 28 8.75 41.94 10.04
N PRO A 29 8.96 43.16 10.56
CA PRO A 29 10.31 43.71 10.80
C PRO A 29 11.15 42.86 11.76
N ASN A 30 10.52 41.97 12.54
CA ASN A 30 11.19 41.01 13.43
C ASN A 30 11.29 39.59 12.86
N LYS A 31 11.30 39.41 11.53
CA LYS A 31 11.44 38.11 10.86
C LYS A 31 12.65 37.30 11.35
N ASN A 32 13.79 37.95 11.49
CA ASN A 32 15.03 37.33 11.94
C ASN A 32 14.90 36.83 13.40
N GLU A 33 14.25 37.61 14.26
CA GLU A 33 14.01 37.23 15.65
C GLU A 33 13.09 36.01 15.77
N ILE A 34 12.01 35.97 14.97
CA ILE A 34 11.06 34.84 14.93
C ILE A 34 11.75 33.57 14.40
N GLN A 35 12.59 33.69 13.37
CA GLN A 35 13.31 32.56 12.79
C GLN A 35 14.31 31.98 13.80
N MET A 36 15.09 32.81 14.48
CA MET A 36 16.00 32.38 15.54
C MET A 36 15.26 31.69 16.69
N ARG A 37 14.09 32.20 17.10
CA ARG A 37 13.27 31.58 18.16
C ARG A 37 12.76 30.19 17.75
N LYS A 38 12.34 30.01 16.48
CA LYS A 38 11.92 28.71 15.95
C LYS A 38 13.09 27.71 15.88
N GLU A 39 14.27 28.16 15.46
CA GLU A 39 15.46 27.31 15.38
C GLU A 39 15.95 26.85 16.75
N LYS A 40 15.98 27.73 17.76
CA LYS A 40 16.32 27.37 19.15
C LYS A 40 15.40 26.27 19.68
N LYS A 41 14.08 26.39 19.48
CA LYS A 41 13.10 25.35 19.86
C LYS A 41 13.34 24.03 19.13
N ARG A 42 13.72 24.06 17.84
CA ARG A 42 14.03 22.85 17.06
C ARG A 42 15.30 22.16 17.55
N LYS A 43 16.35 22.91 17.92
CA LYS A 43 17.61 22.35 18.44
C LYS A 43 17.43 21.69 19.81
N GLN A 44 16.67 22.31 20.73
CA GLN A 44 16.39 21.73 22.06
C GLN A 44 15.63 20.38 22.00
N ARG A 45 14.69 20.22 21.05
CA ARG A 45 13.99 18.94 20.85
C ARG A 45 14.92 17.83 20.32
N LYS A 46 15.95 18.17 19.54
CA LYS A 46 16.92 17.21 19.01
C LYS A 46 17.93 16.74 20.05
N THR A 47 18.29 17.57 21.03
CA THR A 47 19.24 17.20 22.08
C THR A 47 18.62 16.27 23.13
N LEU A 48 17.35 16.47 23.48
CA LEU A 48 16.59 15.56 24.36
C LEU A 48 16.41 14.16 23.79
N ALA A 49 16.35 14.01 22.46
CA ALA A 49 16.23 12.71 21.80
C ALA A 49 17.57 11.92 21.75
N LYS A 50 18.71 12.59 21.94
CA LYS A 50 20.05 11.96 21.83
C LYS A 50 20.54 11.34 23.14
N THR A 51 20.00 11.71 24.29
CA THR A 51 20.43 11.20 25.60
C THR A 51 19.84 9.84 25.98
N LYS A 52 18.96 9.25 25.16
CA LYS A 52 18.35 7.93 25.42
C LYS A 52 18.94 6.79 24.56
N LYS A 53 20.27 6.77 24.36
CA LYS A 53 20.97 5.61 23.77
C LYS A 53 22.27 5.28 24.54
N ARG A 54 22.23 4.16 25.27
CA ARG A 54 23.37 3.36 25.80
C ARG A 54 22.94 1.89 25.57
N ARG A 55 23.75 0.91 25.13
CA ARG A 55 25.21 0.78 24.92
C ARG A 55 25.51 -0.04 23.65
N VAL A 56 26.77 0.12 23.24
CA VAL A 56 27.55 -0.46 22.14
C VAL A 56 27.84 -1.96 22.33
N SER A 57 28.00 -2.67 21.21
CA SER A 57 28.91 -3.83 21.06
C SER A 57 29.66 -3.66 19.73
N GLN A 58 30.99 -3.75 19.77
CA GLN A 58 31.91 -3.61 18.65
C GLN A 58 32.19 -4.98 18.01
N TYR A 59 32.20 -5.04 16.68
CA TYR A 59 33.06 -5.93 15.90
C TYR A 59 33.34 -5.31 14.53
N THR A 60 34.49 -5.69 13.97
CA THR A 60 35.35 -4.95 13.06
C THR A 60 35.03 -5.14 11.57
N SER A 61 35.23 -4.06 10.79
CA SER A 61 35.83 -3.96 9.45
C SER A 61 35.50 -5.03 8.38
N SER A 62 34.75 -4.64 7.35
CA SER A 62 35.30 -4.42 5.99
C SER A 62 34.17 -3.99 5.03
N GLU A 63 34.53 -3.17 4.05
CA GLU A 63 33.71 -2.33 3.18
C GLU A 63 32.76 -3.06 2.21
N ASN A 64 31.74 -2.30 1.79
CA ASN A 64 30.80 -2.46 0.67
C ASN A 64 29.40 -3.00 1.00
N GLU A 65 28.47 -2.07 1.27
CA GLU A 65 27.02 -2.33 1.16
C GLU A 65 26.33 -1.17 0.43
N ASP A 66 25.84 -1.49 -0.77
CA ASP A 66 24.76 -0.78 -1.44
C ASP A 66 23.49 -0.81 -0.58
N ASP A 67 22.83 0.33 -0.53
CA ASP A 67 21.76 0.72 0.38
C ASP A 67 20.43 0.00 0.03
N ILE A 68 20.28 -1.27 0.42
CA ILE A 68 18.98 -1.96 0.41
C ILE A 68 18.29 -1.67 1.74
N SER A 69 17.42 -0.66 1.71
CA SER A 69 16.61 -0.24 2.86
C SER A 69 15.78 -1.41 3.40
N ASN A 70 16.18 -1.85 4.58
CA ASN A 70 15.64 -2.93 5.37
C ASN A 70 14.22 -2.55 5.87
N TYR A 71 13.16 -2.93 5.14
CA TYR A 71 11.77 -2.78 5.61
C TYR A 71 11.48 -3.87 6.65
N SER A 72 11.97 -3.66 7.88
CA SER A 72 11.51 -4.41 9.05
C SER A 72 10.12 -3.92 9.41
N GLY A 73 9.10 -4.50 8.76
CA GLY A 73 7.71 -4.35 9.14
C GLY A 73 7.45 -5.15 10.39
N GLU A 74 7.73 -4.54 11.54
CA GLU A 74 7.27 -5.00 12.84
C GLU A 74 5.75 -5.23 12.80
N GLU A 75 5.38 -6.47 13.12
CA GLU A 75 4.05 -7.05 13.04
C GLU A 75 3.15 -6.38 14.09
N SER A 76 2.43 -5.34 13.68
CA SER A 76 1.34 -4.80 14.47
C SER A 76 0.13 -5.70 14.27
N ILE A 77 0.01 -6.73 15.09
CA ILE A 77 -1.24 -7.48 15.30
C ILE A 77 -2.26 -6.47 15.83
N LEU A 78 -3.10 -5.97 14.93
CA LEU A 78 -4.38 -5.35 15.29
C LEU A 78 -5.40 -6.50 15.27
N GLU A 79 -5.79 -6.93 16.46
CA GLU A 79 -7.01 -7.69 16.68
C GLU A 79 -8.16 -6.85 16.12
N ASP A 80 -8.71 -7.27 14.98
CA ASP A 80 -9.93 -6.69 14.42
C ASP A 80 -10.80 -7.83 13.88
N GLU A 81 -12.06 -7.74 14.28
CA GLU A 81 -13.22 -8.65 14.26
C GLU A 81 -13.20 -9.91 13.37
N GLU A 82 -13.76 -10.98 13.95
CA GLU A 82 -14.14 -12.27 13.33
C GLU A 82 -14.53 -12.14 11.85
N ALA A 83 -13.56 -12.36 10.98
CA ALA A 83 -13.83 -12.92 9.67
C ALA A 83 -13.26 -14.32 9.68
N ASP A 84 -14.10 -15.27 9.26
CA ASP A 84 -13.82 -16.69 9.15
C ASP A 84 -12.81 -16.90 8.01
N TYR A 85 -11.56 -16.51 8.24
CA TYR A 85 -10.45 -16.73 7.33
C TYR A 85 -10.00 -18.17 7.54
N THR A 86 -10.38 -19.06 6.63
CA THR A 86 -9.73 -20.37 6.54
C THR A 86 -8.25 -20.12 6.24
N VAL A 87 -7.38 -20.38 7.22
CA VAL A 87 -5.93 -20.37 7.04
C VAL A 87 -5.61 -21.56 6.14
N VAL A 88 -5.63 -21.34 4.84
CA VAL A 88 -5.22 -22.36 3.86
C VAL A 88 -3.71 -22.48 3.96
N ASP A 89 -3.23 -23.62 4.44
CA ASP A 89 -1.82 -23.95 4.49
C ASP A 89 -1.24 -23.96 3.05
N PRO A 90 -0.33 -23.03 2.71
CA PRO A 90 0.22 -22.93 1.36
C PRO A 90 1.10 -24.13 0.99
N ASP A 91 1.52 -24.96 1.94
CA ASP A 91 2.30 -26.17 1.68
C ASP A 91 1.41 -27.42 1.46
N CYS A 92 0.08 -27.30 1.62
CA CYS A 92 -0.89 -28.39 1.43
C CYS A 92 -1.69 -28.30 0.12
N MET A 93 -1.30 -27.41 -0.80
CA MET A 93 -2.00 -27.22 -2.08
C MET A 93 -1.38 -28.08 -3.19
N PRO A 94 -2.19 -28.76 -4.03
CA PRO A 94 -1.68 -29.58 -5.12
C PRO A 94 -0.91 -28.71 -6.10
N ALA A 95 0.21 -29.23 -6.61
CA ALA A 95 0.97 -28.60 -7.69
C ALA A 95 0.02 -28.27 -8.86
N LEU A 96 0.01 -27.02 -9.30
CA LEU A 96 -0.86 -26.54 -10.37
C LEU A 96 -0.55 -27.28 -11.66
N GLN A 97 -1.38 -28.26 -12.00
CA GLN A 97 -1.35 -28.92 -13.32
C GLN A 97 -2.11 -28.12 -14.38
N SER A 98 -2.91 -27.11 -14.00
CA SER A 98 -3.62 -26.29 -14.99
C SER A 98 -2.83 -25.01 -15.29
N LEU A 99 -2.43 -24.88 -16.56
CA LEU A 99 -1.88 -23.67 -17.18
C LEU A 99 -2.73 -22.44 -16.79
N SER A 100 -2.05 -21.41 -16.29
CA SER A 100 -2.73 -20.19 -15.83
C SER A 100 -3.09 -19.39 -17.07
N LYS A 101 -4.38 -19.11 -17.27
CA LYS A 101 -4.79 -18.32 -18.44
C LYS A 101 -4.28 -16.89 -18.31
N GLU A 102 -3.97 -16.27 -19.44
CA GLU A 102 -3.65 -14.85 -19.53
C GLU A 102 -4.63 -14.01 -18.70
N SER A 103 -4.09 -13.03 -17.98
CA SER A 103 -4.82 -12.13 -17.09
C SER A 103 -5.36 -12.72 -15.78
N ASP A 104 -5.08 -13.98 -15.44
CA ASP A 104 -5.35 -14.50 -14.09
C ASP A 104 -4.33 -13.98 -13.06
N PHE A 105 -4.74 -13.97 -11.79
CA PHE A 105 -3.88 -13.57 -10.68
C PHE A 105 -3.31 -14.80 -10.01
N ILE A 106 -2.03 -14.77 -9.66
CA ILE A 106 -1.30 -15.86 -9.04
C ILE A 106 -0.55 -15.39 -7.78
N THR A 107 -0.24 -16.34 -6.90
CA THR A 107 0.66 -16.13 -5.76
C THR A 107 2.00 -16.79 -6.06
N VAL A 108 3.08 -16.01 -5.99
CA VAL A 108 4.46 -16.44 -6.24
C VAL A 108 5.23 -16.45 -4.91
N LYS A 109 5.97 -17.52 -4.62
CA LYS A 109 6.82 -17.66 -3.44
C LYS A 109 8.29 -17.44 -3.83
N PHE A 110 8.92 -16.45 -3.22
CA PHE A 110 10.37 -16.25 -3.29
C PHE A 110 11.03 -16.68 -1.99
N GLN A 111 12.20 -17.30 -2.07
CA GLN A 111 13.01 -17.60 -0.90
C GLN A 111 14.09 -16.53 -0.73
N VAL A 112 14.04 -15.79 0.38
CA VAL A 112 15.01 -14.73 0.69
C VAL A 112 15.56 -14.98 2.09
N LYS A 113 16.88 -15.23 2.20
CA LYS A 113 17.59 -15.45 3.48
C LYS A 113 16.90 -16.49 4.39
N GLY A 114 16.40 -17.58 3.80
CA GLY A 114 15.70 -18.66 4.51
C GLY A 114 14.23 -18.38 4.86
N LYS A 115 13.67 -17.23 4.45
CA LYS A 115 12.25 -16.91 4.62
C LYS A 115 11.52 -16.99 3.27
N GLY A 116 10.34 -17.59 3.26
CA GLY A 116 9.45 -17.57 2.10
C GLY A 116 8.61 -16.28 2.09
N ILE A 117 8.80 -15.44 1.08
CA ILE A 117 7.99 -14.23 0.86
C ILE A 117 7.02 -14.51 -0.28
N TYR A 118 5.76 -14.12 -0.09
CA TYR A 118 4.72 -14.30 -1.09
C TYR A 118 4.36 -12.97 -1.75
N TYR A 119 4.26 -12.97 -3.07
CA TYR A 119 3.82 -11.84 -3.87
C TYR A 119 2.60 -12.23 -4.69
N ILE A 120 1.76 -11.24 -4.98
CA ILE A 120 0.63 -11.40 -5.87
C ILE A 120 1.02 -10.80 -7.22
N ALA A 121 0.83 -11.57 -8.28
CA ALA A 121 1.14 -11.14 -9.64
C ALA A 121 -0.05 -11.41 -10.57
N LYS A 122 -0.10 -10.66 -11.68
CA LYS A 122 -1.02 -10.87 -12.79
C LYS A 122 -0.25 -11.51 -13.94
N VAL A 123 -0.75 -12.60 -14.50
CA VAL A 123 -0.17 -13.24 -15.69
C VAL A 123 -0.36 -12.31 -16.90
N ILE A 124 0.74 -12.00 -17.58
CA ILE A 124 0.76 -11.25 -18.83
C ILE A 124 0.78 -12.26 -19.99
N GLU A 125 1.82 -13.08 -20.04
CA GLU A 125 2.08 -14.04 -21.10
C GLU A 125 2.54 -15.38 -20.52
N GLU A 126 2.09 -16.47 -21.13
CA GLU A 126 2.45 -17.83 -20.75
C GLU A 126 3.43 -18.40 -21.77
N MET A 127 4.60 -18.83 -21.31
CA MET A 127 5.57 -19.58 -22.11
C MET A 127 5.63 -21.03 -21.59
N GLU A 128 6.36 -21.92 -22.28
CA GLU A 128 6.35 -23.35 -21.96
C GLU A 128 6.87 -23.69 -20.54
N ASN A 129 7.88 -22.95 -20.05
CA ASN A 129 8.54 -23.23 -18.77
C ASN A 129 8.53 -22.04 -17.79
N GLU A 130 8.25 -20.85 -18.30
CA GLU A 130 8.27 -19.59 -17.57
C GLU A 130 7.01 -18.81 -17.87
N THR A 131 6.60 -17.97 -16.94
CA THR A 131 5.44 -17.11 -17.10
C THR A 131 5.88 -15.67 -16.87
N GLU A 132 5.55 -14.78 -17.80
CA GLU A 132 5.77 -13.35 -17.61
C GLU A 132 4.61 -12.79 -16.79
N VAL A 133 4.95 -12.14 -15.67
CA VAL A 133 3.97 -11.67 -14.71
C VAL A 133 4.24 -10.22 -14.31
N SER A 134 3.17 -9.49 -14.00
CA SER A 134 3.25 -8.16 -13.41
C SER A 134 2.88 -8.18 -11.93
N PHE A 135 3.79 -7.78 -11.06
CA PHE A 135 3.56 -7.77 -9.62
C PHE A 135 2.64 -6.62 -9.18
N LEU A 136 1.76 -6.94 -8.23
CA LEU A 136 0.89 -5.96 -7.59
C LEU A 136 1.58 -5.40 -6.35
N ARG A 137 1.36 -4.10 -6.11
CA ARG A 137 1.79 -3.44 -4.86
C ARG A 137 0.64 -3.35 -3.89
N ARG A 138 0.95 -3.51 -2.60
CA ARG A 138 0.00 -3.24 -1.53
C ARG A 138 -0.38 -1.77 -1.55
N SER A 139 -1.67 -1.47 -1.47
CA SER A 139 -2.15 -0.10 -1.35
C SER A 139 -1.82 0.45 0.04
N ASN A 140 -1.30 1.67 0.10
CA ASN A 140 -1.09 2.38 1.36
C ASN A 140 -2.38 3.02 1.90
N THR A 141 -3.42 3.13 1.07
CA THR A 141 -4.66 3.85 1.41
C THR A 141 -5.78 2.94 1.88
N ILE A 142 -5.79 1.68 1.45
CA ILE A 142 -6.82 0.70 1.78
C ILE A 142 -6.11 -0.57 2.25
N THR A 143 -6.40 -1.00 3.48
CA THR A 143 -5.89 -2.25 4.04
C THR A 143 -6.31 -3.45 3.19
N ASN A 144 -5.43 -4.45 3.09
CA ASN A 144 -5.68 -5.69 2.34
C ASN A 144 -6.04 -5.50 0.86
N ASN A 145 -5.63 -4.38 0.27
CA ASN A 145 -5.84 -4.11 -1.14
C ASN A 145 -4.52 -4.11 -1.91
N PHE A 146 -4.56 -4.65 -3.12
CA PHE A 146 -3.43 -4.75 -4.03
C PHE A 146 -3.82 -4.08 -5.34
N SER A 147 -2.92 -3.27 -5.88
CA SER A 147 -3.13 -2.54 -7.14
C SER A 147 -1.89 -2.63 -8.01
N LEU A 148 -2.10 -2.60 -9.32
CA LEU A 148 -1.00 -2.49 -10.27
C LEU A 148 -0.30 -1.13 -10.10
N PRO A 149 1.04 -1.10 -10.02
CA PRO A 149 1.79 0.15 -9.97
C PRO A 149 1.66 0.93 -11.29
N ILE A 150 1.91 2.25 -11.23
CA ILE A 150 1.90 3.14 -12.42
C ILE A 150 2.95 2.70 -13.44
N VAL A 151 4.15 2.34 -12.96
CA VAL A 151 5.19 1.70 -13.74
C VAL A 151 5.08 0.21 -13.49
N PRO A 152 4.75 -0.62 -14.50
CA PRO A 152 4.56 -2.05 -14.30
C PRO A 152 5.86 -2.70 -13.83
N ASP A 153 5.72 -3.57 -12.84
CA ASP A 153 6.82 -4.35 -12.26
C ASP A 153 6.75 -5.74 -12.88
N ILE A 154 7.50 -5.96 -13.96
CA ILE A 154 7.40 -7.16 -14.81
C ILE A 154 8.60 -8.06 -14.53
N ALA A 155 8.34 -9.37 -14.40
CA ALA A 155 9.39 -10.38 -14.30
C ALA A 155 8.94 -11.71 -14.92
N THR A 156 9.91 -12.55 -15.26
CA THR A 156 9.69 -13.95 -15.59
C THR A 156 9.78 -14.80 -14.32
N VAL A 157 8.84 -15.72 -14.16
CA VAL A 157 8.74 -16.61 -12.99
C VAL A 157 8.61 -18.04 -13.48
N GLY A 158 9.39 -18.94 -12.89
CA GLY A 158 9.30 -20.37 -13.18
C GLY A 158 8.07 -21.01 -12.54
N LEU A 159 7.54 -22.07 -13.17
CA LEU A 159 6.33 -22.75 -12.69
C LEU A 159 6.44 -23.29 -11.25
N HIS A 160 7.66 -23.59 -10.78
CA HIS A 160 7.93 -24.08 -9.43
C HIS A 160 7.67 -23.05 -8.32
N ASP A 161 7.83 -21.76 -8.63
CA ASP A 161 7.64 -20.68 -7.66
C ASP A 161 6.17 -20.25 -7.54
N ILE A 162 5.34 -20.67 -8.50
CA ILE A 162 3.90 -20.40 -8.50
C ILE A 162 3.21 -21.36 -7.53
N LYS A 163 2.58 -20.80 -6.50
CA LYS A 163 1.93 -21.58 -5.44
C LYS A 163 0.44 -21.77 -5.63
N MET A 164 -0.27 -20.74 -6.09
CA MET A 164 -1.70 -20.85 -6.34
C MET A 164 -2.17 -19.85 -7.40
N ILE A 165 -3.27 -20.21 -8.06
CA ILE A 165 -4.09 -19.28 -8.84
C ILE A 165 -5.15 -18.71 -7.90
N LEU A 166 -5.29 -17.39 -7.86
CA LEU A 166 -6.29 -16.71 -7.06
C LEU A 166 -7.69 -16.86 -7.68
N PRO A 167 -8.73 -17.04 -6.85
CA PRO A 167 -10.10 -17.09 -7.32
C PRO A 167 -10.48 -15.83 -8.11
N LYS A 168 -11.15 -16.00 -9.24
CA LYS A 168 -11.66 -14.86 -10.01
C LYS A 168 -12.67 -14.09 -9.16
N ARG A 169 -12.58 -12.75 -9.18
CA ARG A 169 -13.52 -11.91 -8.46
C ARG A 169 -14.93 -12.17 -8.98
N LYS A 170 -15.86 -12.48 -8.08
CA LYS A 170 -17.28 -12.52 -8.42
C LYS A 170 -17.75 -11.08 -8.65
N CYS A 171 -17.95 -10.69 -9.91
CA CYS A 171 -18.57 -9.41 -10.25
C CYS A 171 -20.05 -9.42 -9.86
N SER A 172 -20.37 -9.18 -8.59
CA SER A 172 -21.74 -9.00 -8.09
C SER A 172 -22.24 -7.56 -8.32
N GLY A 173 -22.24 -7.12 -9.57
CA GLY A 173 -22.65 -5.75 -9.94
C GLY A 173 -23.75 -5.72 -10.99
N LYS A 174 -25.00 -6.00 -10.63
CA LYS A 174 -26.17 -5.78 -11.50
C LYS A 174 -26.74 -4.37 -11.30
N THR A 175 -25.96 -3.32 -11.52
CA THR A 175 -26.51 -1.95 -11.55
C THR A 175 -26.74 -1.56 -13.00
N LYS A 176 -27.99 -1.73 -13.49
CA LYS A 176 -28.40 -1.16 -14.77
C LYS A 176 -28.30 0.36 -14.69
N ARG A 177 -27.38 0.94 -15.46
CA ARG A 177 -27.24 2.39 -15.62
C ARG A 177 -28.52 2.92 -16.27
N LYS A 178 -29.36 3.66 -15.52
CA LYS A 178 -30.53 4.32 -16.11
C LYS A 178 -30.03 5.41 -17.06
N GLN A 179 -30.32 5.25 -18.35
CA GLN A 179 -30.23 6.35 -19.30
C GLN A 179 -31.41 7.29 -19.04
N TRP A 180 -31.14 8.60 -18.96
CA TRP A 180 -32.19 9.62 -18.91
C TRP A 180 -32.52 10.01 -20.35
N MET A 181 -33.81 9.95 -20.71
CA MET A 181 -34.41 10.61 -21.88
C MET A 181 -34.84 12.02 -21.50
#